data_AF-A0A3C1SVF1-F1
#
_entry.id   AF-A0A3C1SVF1-F1
#
_cell.length_a   1.000
_cell.length_b   1.000
_cell.length_c   1.000
_cell.angle_alpha   90.00
_cell.angle_beta   90.00
_cell.angle_gamma   90.00
#
_symmetry.space_group_name_H-M   'P 1'
#
loop_
_entity.id
_entity.type
_entity.pdbx_description
1 polymer ?
#
loop_
_entity_poly.entity_id
_entity_poly.type
_entity_poly.pdbx_seq_one_letter_code
_entity_poly.pdbx_strand_id
1 'polypeptide(L)'
;MYHVFHIIVEQGSHARAHPCEVRDRWTDLLGQRVIGLSDYTKLAEVIVSAIEVTEGRDQDQVIRSWSKQTALVVQRAVDGLEPMRAARA
;
A
#
# COMPACT_ATOMS: atom_id res chain seq x y z
N MET A 1 -12.27 14.37 5.62
CA MET A 1 -11.99 13.20 6.49
C MET A 1 -10.53 12.81 6.25
N TYR A 2 -9.79 12.34 7.25
CA TYR A 2 -8.40 11.94 7.08
C TYR A 2 -8.29 10.42 7.00
N HIS A 3 -7.49 9.91 6.06
CA HIS A 3 -7.17 8.50 5.92
C HIS A 3 -5.74 8.27 6.40
N VAL A 4 -5.58 7.37 7.37
CA VAL A 4 -4.27 7.02 7.93
C VAL A 4 -3.84 5.69 7.35
N PHE A 5 -2.71 5.69 6.66
CA PHE A 5 -2.05 4.50 6.15
C PHE A 5 -0.73 4.30 6.88
N HIS A 6 -0.39 3.05 7.18
CA HIS A 6 0.91 2.69 7.73
C HIS A 6 1.74 2.00 6.65
N ILE A 7 2.90 2.59 6.32
CA ILE A 7 3.82 2.05 5.31
C ILE A 7 4.95 1.33 6.01
N ILE A 8 5.08 0.02 5.77
CA ILE A 8 6.15 -0.81 6.31
C ILE A 8 7.25 -0.90 5.26
N VAL A 9 8.40 -0.28 5.54
CA VAL A 9 9.60 -0.44 4.70
C VAL A 9 10.24 -1.79 5.00
N GLU A 10 10.01 -2.79 4.14
CA GLU A 10 10.38 -4.19 4.39
C GLU A 10 11.91 -4.40 4.44
N GLN A 11 12.67 -3.50 3.81
CA GLN A 11 14.13 -3.55 3.81
C GLN A 11 14.76 -3.01 5.11
N GLY A 12 13.96 -2.42 6.00
CA GLY A 12 14.39 -1.91 7.31
C GLY A 12 14.82 -3.02 8.27
N SER A 13 15.71 -2.70 9.23
CA SER A 13 16.33 -3.68 10.14
C SER A 13 15.32 -4.56 10.91
N HIS A 14 14.30 -3.94 11.51
CA HIS A 14 13.30 -4.66 12.32
C HIS A 14 12.30 -5.46 11.46
N ALA A 15 11.82 -4.89 10.36
CA ALA A 15 10.91 -5.56 9.43
C ALA A 15 11.57 -6.74 8.71
N ARG A 16 12.88 -6.65 8.44
CA ARG A 16 13.66 -7.76 7.85
C ARG A 16 13.81 -8.93 8.80
N ALA A 17 13.95 -8.67 10.10
CA ALA A 17 14.12 -9.72 11.11
C ALA A 17 12.80 -10.38 11.50
N HIS A 18 11.68 -9.63 11.51
CA HIS A 18 10.37 -10.12 11.95
C HIS A 18 9.22 -9.67 11.01
N PRO A 19 9.25 -10.04 9.73
CA PRO A 19 8.33 -9.50 8.72
C PRO A 19 6.85 -9.82 9.00
N CYS A 20 6.55 -11.04 9.44
CA CYS A 20 5.17 -11.45 9.74
C CYS A 20 4.65 -10.76 11.02
N GLU A 21 5.41 -10.78 12.11
CA GLU A 21 5.00 -10.19 13.39
C GLU A 21 4.71 -8.68 13.28
N VAL A 22 5.55 -7.94 12.55
CA VAL A 22 5.34 -6.50 12.35
C VAL A 22 4.09 -6.26 11.51
N ARG A 23 3.91 -7.02 10.42
CA ARG A 23 2.74 -6.87 9.56
C ARG A 23 1.45 -7.22 10.31
N ASP A 24 1.41 -8.35 10.99
CA ASP A 24 0.22 -8.85 11.68
C ASP A 24 -0.23 -7.88 12.77
N ARG A 25 0.70 -7.35 13.59
CA ARG A 25 0.37 -6.34 14.61
C ARG A 25 -0.23 -5.07 14.04
N TRP A 26 0.31 -4.58 12.92
CA TRP A 26 -0.24 -3.38 12.28
C TRP A 26 -1.58 -3.68 11.61
N THR A 27 -1.73 -4.87 11.01
CA THR A 27 -2.97 -5.31 10.39
C THR A 27 -4.08 -5.49 11.42
N ASP A 28 -3.77 -5.96 12.63
CA ASP A 28 -4.74 -6.04 13.73
C ASP A 28 -5.28 -4.66 14.15
N LEU A 29 -4.44 -3.62 14.08
CA LEU A 29 -4.81 -2.26 14.49
C LEU A 29 -5.48 -1.45 13.38
N LEU A 30 -5.03 -1.60 12.13
CA LEU A 30 -5.39 -0.72 11.00
C LEU A 30 -6.09 -1.47 9.86
N GLY A 31 -6.24 -2.78 9.97
CA GLY A 31 -6.84 -3.64 8.96
C GLY A 31 -6.08 -3.56 7.64
N GLN A 32 -6.83 -3.32 6.56
CA GLN A 32 -6.33 -3.22 5.20
C GLN A 32 -5.49 -1.95 4.93
N ARG A 33 -5.36 -1.00 5.89
CA ARG A 33 -4.59 0.25 5.69
C ARG A 33 -3.09 0.11 5.95
N VAL A 34 -2.59 -1.11 5.96
CA VAL A 34 -1.18 -1.45 6.12
C VAL A 34 -0.61 -1.78 4.75
N ILE A 35 0.33 -0.96 4.29
CA ILE A 35 0.95 -1.08 2.97
C ILE A 35 2.40 -1.53 3.13
N GLY A 36 2.74 -2.67 2.52
CA GLY A 36 4.12 -3.15 2.45
C GLY A 36 4.89 -2.46 1.33
N LEU A 37 6.05 -1.89 1.65
CA LEU A 37 6.96 -1.30 0.68
C LEU A 37 8.19 -2.20 0.51
N SER A 38 8.20 -2.96 -0.59
CA SER A 38 9.29 -3.90 -0.90
C SER A 38 10.56 -3.22 -1.42
N ASP A 39 10.45 -2.00 -1.95
CA ASP A 39 11.56 -1.17 -2.43
C ASP A 39 11.41 0.26 -1.91
N TYR A 40 12.29 0.67 -1.00
CA TYR A 40 12.26 1.99 -0.38
C TYR A 40 12.41 3.14 -1.39
N THR A 41 13.00 2.89 -2.57
CA THR A 41 13.18 3.92 -3.61
C THR A 41 11.87 4.26 -4.33
N LYS A 42 10.81 3.47 -4.12
CA LYS A 42 9.50 3.60 -4.76
C LYS A 42 8.40 4.12 -3.83
N LEU A 43 8.80 4.73 -2.71
CA LEU A 43 7.87 5.23 -1.70
C LEU A 43 6.88 6.24 -2.30
N ALA A 44 7.35 7.16 -3.14
CA ALA A 44 6.50 8.19 -3.73
C ALA A 44 5.43 7.58 -4.65
N GLU A 45 5.82 6.64 -5.50
CA GLU A 45 4.92 5.94 -6.41
C GLU A 45 3.87 5.11 -5.66
N VAL A 46 4.26 4.47 -4.55
CA VAL A 46 3.31 3.77 -3.67
C VAL A 46 2.33 4.73 -3.01
N ILE A 47 2.78 5.88 -2.49
CA ILE A 47 1.90 6.88 -1.88
C ILE A 47 0.87 7.39 -2.90
N VAL A 48 1.33 7.78 -4.09
CA VAL A 48 0.44 8.26 -5.16
C VAL A 48 -0.57 7.18 -5.54
N SER A 49 -0.11 5.95 -5.76
CA SER A 49 -0.98 4.84 -6.15
C SER A 49 -2.02 4.52 -5.08
N ALA A 50 -1.64 4.57 -3.79
CA ALA A 50 -2.56 4.34 -2.68
C ALA A 50 -3.67 5.42 -2.64
N ILE A 51 -3.32 6.70 -2.87
CA ILE A 51 -4.30 7.78 -2.98
C ILE A 51 -5.23 7.52 -4.16
N GLU A 52 -4.69 7.25 -5.35
CA GLU A 52 -5.50 7.04 -6.56
C GLU A 52 -6.50 5.89 -6.40
N VAL A 53 -6.06 4.75 -5.87
CA VAL A 53 -6.93 3.59 -5.62
C VAL A 53 -7.97 3.89 -4.55
N THR A 54 -7.58 4.59 -3.48
CA THR A 54 -8.51 4.98 -2.41
C THR A 54 -9.60 5.91 -2.94
N GLU A 55 -9.25 6.84 -3.83
CA GLU A 55 -10.18 7.76 -4.51
C GLU A 55 -10.99 7.08 -5.64
N GLY A 56 -10.85 5.77 -5.82
CA GLY A 56 -11.69 4.96 -6.70
C GLY A 56 -11.13 4.72 -8.10
N ARG A 57 -9.86 5.07 -8.36
CA ARG A 57 -9.19 4.68 -9.60
C ARG A 57 -8.99 3.17 -9.63
N ASP A 58 -9.22 2.55 -10.79
CA ASP A 58 -9.00 1.12 -10.99
C ASP A 58 -7.54 0.72 -10.75
N GLN A 59 -7.33 -0.30 -9.92
CA GLN A 59 -5.99 -0.75 -9.51
C GLN A 59 -5.13 -1.14 -10.71
N ASP A 60 -5.69 -1.90 -11.66
CA ASP A 60 -4.94 -2.36 -12.82
C ASP A 60 -4.51 -1.21 -13.74
N GLN A 61 -5.35 -0.18 -13.86
CA GLN A 61 -4.98 1.05 -14.58
C GLN A 61 -3.85 1.81 -13.90
N VAL A 62 -3.86 1.91 -12.56
CA VAL A 62 -2.78 2.54 -11.78
C VAL A 62 -1.47 1.75 -11.98
N ILE A 63 -1.51 0.43 -11.79
CA ILE A 63 -0.34 -0.44 -11.96
C ILE A 63 0.26 -0.31 -13.37
N ARG A 64 -0.57 -0.30 -14.42
CA ARG A 64 -0.12 -0.19 -15.82
C ARG A 64 0.43 1.19 -16.19
N SER A 65 0.15 2.22 -15.39
CA SER A 65 0.66 3.57 -15.64
C SER A 65 2.16 3.72 -15.31
N TRP A 66 2.71 2.81 -14.51
CA TRP A 66 4.11 2.81 -14.10
C TRP A 66 5.00 1.94 -14.99
N SER A 67 6.31 2.22 -14.97
CA SER A 67 7.30 1.37 -15.63
C SER A 67 7.31 -0.03 -15.02
N LYS A 68 7.73 -1.06 -15.77
CA LYS A 68 7.65 -2.47 -15.36
C LYS A 68 8.20 -2.75 -13.95
N GLN A 69 9.31 -2.13 -13.56
CA GLN A 69 9.91 -2.34 -12.23
C GLN A 69 9.08 -1.69 -11.12
N THR A 70 8.63 -0.45 -11.33
CA THR A 70 7.77 0.26 -10.37
C THR A 70 6.40 -0.43 -10.25
N ALA A 71 5.84 -0.91 -11.36
CA ALA A 71 4.55 -1.59 -11.41
C ALA A 71 4.50 -2.82 -10.48
N LEU A 72 5.60 -3.58 -10.36
CA LEU A 72 5.67 -4.73 -9.43
C LEU A 72 5.58 -4.31 -7.96
N VAL A 73 6.24 -3.21 -7.59
CA VAL A 73 6.21 -2.68 -6.22
C VAL A 73 4.84 -2.11 -5.91
N VAL A 74 4.27 -1.34 -6.85
CA VAL A 74 2.92 -0.76 -6.73
C VAL A 74 1.87 -1.85 -6.64
N GLN A 75 1.91 -2.86 -7.52
CA GLN A 75 0.95 -3.98 -7.50
C GLN A 75 0.91 -4.64 -6.12
N ARG A 76 2.07 -5.00 -5.55
CA ARG A 76 2.14 -5.61 -4.22
C ARG A 76 1.63 -4.69 -3.12
N ALA A 77 1.85 -3.38 -3.25
CA ALA A 77 1.42 -2.40 -2.27
C ALA A 77 -0.10 -2.17 -2.28
N VAL A 78 -0.76 -2.26 -3.43
CA VAL A 78 -2.20 -1.95 -3.59
C VAL A 78 -3.13 -3.16 -3.62
N ASP A 79 -2.60 -4.38 -3.74
CA ASP A 79 -3.37 -5.65 -3.86
C ASP A 79 -4.40 -5.86 -2.73
N GLY A 80 -4.15 -5.29 -1.54
CA GLY A 80 -5.04 -5.37 -0.37
C GLY A 80 -5.87 -4.11 -0.11
N LEU A 81 -5.79 -3.07 -0.96
CA LEU A 81 -6.51 -1.81 -0.76
C LEU A 81 -7.90 -1.88 -1.38
N GLU A 82 -8.94 -1.90 -0.56
CA GLU A 82 -10.30 -1.71 -1.06
C GLU A 82 -10.55 -0.23 -1.44
N PRO A 83 -11.12 0.03 -2.64
CA PRO A 83 -11.60 1.37 -3.00
C PRO A 83 -12.64 1.83 -1.98
N MET A 84 -12.70 3.13 -1.68
CA MET A 84 -13.76 3.65 -0.83
C MET A 84 -15.12 3.34 -1.45
N ARG A 85 -15.92 2.50 -0.78
CA ARG A 85 -17.37 2.54 -0.97
C ARG A 85 -17.81 3.93 -0.53
N ALA A 86 -18.36 4.70 -1.46
CA ALA A 86 -19.06 5.93 -1.15
C ALA A 86 -20.00 5.64 0.02
N ALA A 87 -19.81 6.35 1.14
CA ALA A 87 -20.77 6.30 2.24
C ALA A 87 -22.14 6.62 1.63
N ARG A 88 -23.05 5.64 1.63
CA ARG A 88 -24.45 5.89 1.31
C ARG A 88 -24.92 6.92 2.33
N ALA A 89 -25.16 8.14 1.85
CA ALA A 89 -25.91 9.16 2.55
C ALA A 89 -27.37 8.72 2.71
#